data_AF-A0A1E4UU17-F1
#
_entry.id   AF-A0A1E4UU17-F1
#
_cell.length_a   1.000
_cell.length_b   1.000
_cell.length_c   1.000
_cell.angle_alpha   90.00
_cell.angle_beta   90.00
_cell.angle_gamma   90.00
#
_symmetry.space_group_name_H-M   'P 1'
#
loop_
_entity.id
_entity.type
_entity.pdbx_description
1 polymer ?
#
loop_
_entity_poly.entity_id
_entity_poly.type
_entity_poly.pdbx_seq_one_letter_code
_entity_poly.pdbx_strand_id
1 'polypeptide(L)'
;MTEPYIVTGSYVVQREHALQKSPLDRALELMEGSALRFSLDAISDEKIRSSYTKNIKRMSQQVRDDVKAGKITAQEGVKFSHEMRNKIMMEHRKFTSAQGLAVVQKKKNEGKGLKTLLDMYSENLFQKGYDSLSEVEKNKVHYAILESSGRDNAKFTTGTKKMLIMGKLGVLVTAALATYQILNADNKPKEAARQGIIVGAGAVGGILAGMGVSALCGPGAPICAIAVVLAGTIAGGVAGEAVASSLDEELEELTHWDIF
;
A
#
# COMPACT_ATOMS: atom_id res chain seq x y z
N MET A 1 9.74 -36.79 -18.45
CA MET A 1 10.93 -37.28 -17.71
C MET A 1 11.81 -36.09 -17.46
N THR A 2 11.75 -35.52 -16.26
CA THR A 2 12.51 -34.34 -15.82
C THR A 2 13.60 -34.82 -14.87
N GLU A 3 14.86 -34.60 -15.21
CA GLU A 3 15.99 -34.97 -14.35
C GLU A 3 16.01 -34.13 -13.06
N PRO A 4 16.34 -34.72 -11.90
CA PRO A 4 16.38 -34.00 -10.62
C PRO A 4 17.59 -33.06 -10.54
N TYR A 5 17.36 -31.82 -10.09
CA TYR A 5 18.42 -30.82 -9.88
C TYR A 5 19.26 -31.16 -8.64
N ILE A 6 20.55 -31.44 -8.85
CA ILE A 6 21.50 -31.82 -7.79
C ILE A 6 22.21 -30.58 -7.26
N VAL A 7 22.07 -30.30 -5.95
CA VAL A 7 22.82 -29.25 -5.26
C VAL A 7 23.82 -29.92 -4.30
N THR A 8 25.10 -29.90 -4.65
CA THR A 8 26.18 -30.50 -3.84
C THR A 8 26.75 -29.47 -2.86
N GLY A 9 26.52 -29.68 -1.56
CA GLY A 9 27.14 -28.92 -0.46
C GLY A 9 28.47 -29.52 0.01
N SER A 10 29.31 -28.69 0.64
CA SER A 10 30.71 -28.96 0.99
C SER A 10 30.95 -29.87 2.21
N TYR A 11 29.93 -30.52 2.76
CA TYR A 11 30.05 -31.34 3.98
C TYR A 11 29.57 -32.77 3.74
N VAL A 12 30.33 -33.73 4.28
CA VAL A 12 30.11 -35.19 4.15
C VAL A 12 28.88 -35.61 4.97
N VAL A 13 27.71 -35.32 4.42
CA VAL A 13 26.46 -36.04 4.69
C VAL A 13 25.82 -36.26 3.33
N GLN A 14 26.23 -37.35 2.66
CA GLN A 14 25.58 -37.86 1.46
C GLN A 14 24.19 -38.41 1.80
N ARG A 15 23.29 -37.55 2.27
CA ARG A 15 21.86 -37.81 2.23
C ARG A 15 21.30 -36.99 1.08
N GLU A 16 20.98 -37.69 0.00
CA GLU A 16 20.23 -37.15 -1.11
C GLU A 16 18.82 -36.82 -0.61
N HIS A 17 18.56 -35.54 -0.32
CA HIS A 17 17.21 -35.07 -0.14
C HIS A 17 16.66 -34.71 -1.52
N ALA A 18 15.88 -35.62 -2.11
CA ALA A 18 15.09 -35.28 -3.28
C ALA A 18 14.11 -34.18 -2.88
N LEU A 19 14.35 -32.95 -3.33
CA LEU A 19 13.37 -31.89 -3.21
C LEU A 19 12.18 -32.28 -4.09
N GLN A 20 11.01 -32.51 -3.49
CA GLN A 20 9.80 -32.87 -4.24
C GLN A 20 9.41 -31.79 -5.27
N LYS A 21 9.84 -30.53 -5.06
CA LYS A 21 9.67 -29.41 -6.00
C LYS A 21 10.99 -28.64 -6.16
N SER A 22 11.21 -28.06 -7.34
CA SER A 22 12.38 -27.22 -7.59
C SER A 22 12.35 -25.97 -6.67
N PRO A 23 13.49 -25.53 -6.10
CA PRO A 23 13.58 -24.25 -5.41
C PRO A 23 13.07 -23.06 -6.24
N LEU A 24 13.13 -23.18 -7.57
CA LEU A 24 12.60 -22.18 -8.49
C LEU A 24 11.07 -22.14 -8.47
N ASP A 25 10.40 -23.28 -8.54
CA ASP A 25 8.93 -23.37 -8.50
C ASP A 25 8.39 -22.82 -7.18
N ARG A 26 9.09 -23.14 -6.09
CA ARG A 26 8.84 -22.59 -4.77
C ARG A 26 8.97 -21.07 -4.74
N ALA A 27 10.04 -20.52 -5.30
CA ALA A 27 10.22 -19.07 -5.38
C ALA A 27 9.13 -18.38 -6.22
N LEU A 28 8.64 -19.04 -7.27
CA LEU A 28 7.56 -18.53 -8.13
C LEU A 28 6.22 -18.48 -7.37
N GLU A 29 5.84 -19.55 -6.67
CA GLU A 29 4.62 -19.59 -5.85
C GLU A 29 4.61 -18.51 -4.75
N LEU A 30 5.76 -18.28 -4.10
CA LEU A 30 5.94 -17.21 -3.11
C LEU A 30 5.85 -15.81 -3.72
N MET A 31 6.35 -15.67 -4.96
CA MET A 31 6.23 -14.43 -5.72
C MET A 31 4.77 -14.16 -6.09
N GLU A 32 3.96 -15.19 -6.40
CA GLU A 32 2.53 -15.05 -6.69
C GLU A 32 1.74 -14.51 -5.50
N GLY A 33 1.94 -15.07 -4.30
CA GLY A 33 1.34 -14.56 -3.07
C GLY A 33 1.74 -13.12 -2.76
N SER A 34 3.00 -12.76 -3.01
CA SER A 34 3.52 -11.39 -2.88
C SER A 34 2.88 -10.43 -3.88
N ALA A 35 2.80 -10.82 -5.16
CA ALA A 35 2.20 -10.01 -6.22
C ALA A 35 0.72 -9.74 -5.94
N LEU A 36 0.00 -10.73 -5.42
CA LEU A 36 -1.39 -10.56 -5.00
C LEU A 36 -1.52 -9.54 -3.86
N ARG A 37 -0.63 -9.61 -2.85
CA ARG A 37 -0.63 -8.64 -1.75
C ARG A 37 -0.39 -7.21 -2.25
N PHE A 38 0.59 -6.99 -3.12
CA PHE A 38 0.82 -5.67 -3.73
C PHE A 38 -0.38 -5.18 -4.53
N SER A 39 -1.07 -6.10 -5.21
CA SER A 39 -2.27 -5.80 -5.98
C SER A 39 -3.42 -5.35 -5.08
N LEU A 40 -3.64 -6.04 -3.97
CA LEU A 40 -4.65 -5.68 -2.97
C LEU A 40 -4.33 -4.33 -2.30
N ASP A 41 -3.07 -4.07 -2.00
CA ASP A 41 -2.64 -2.79 -1.45
C ASP A 41 -2.81 -1.64 -2.43
N ALA A 42 -2.48 -1.84 -3.70
CA ALA A 42 -2.69 -0.84 -4.73
C ALA A 42 -4.18 -0.45 -4.85
N ILE A 43 -5.08 -1.43 -4.70
CA ILE A 43 -6.53 -1.20 -4.65
C ILE A 43 -6.93 -0.43 -3.38
N SER A 44 -6.42 -0.84 -2.22
CA SER A 44 -6.71 -0.19 -0.93
C SER A 44 -6.22 1.25 -0.89
N ASP A 45 -4.98 1.50 -1.31
CA ASP A 45 -4.36 2.82 -1.32
C ASP A 45 -5.09 3.82 -2.22
N GLU A 46 -5.65 3.37 -3.36
CA GLU A 46 -6.50 4.23 -4.17
C GLU A 46 -7.79 4.61 -3.44
N LYS A 47 -8.45 3.67 -2.76
CA LYS A 47 -9.66 3.96 -1.97
C LYS A 47 -9.37 5.00 -0.89
N ILE A 48 -8.24 4.84 -0.18
CA ILE A 48 -7.77 5.80 0.83
C ILE A 48 -7.49 7.16 0.20
N ARG A 49 -6.82 7.19 -0.96
CA ARG A 49 -6.53 8.43 -1.70
C ARG A 49 -7.82 9.12 -2.17
N SER A 50 -8.79 8.37 -2.64
CA SER A 50 -10.10 8.86 -3.09
C SER A 50 -10.88 9.45 -1.91
N SER A 51 -10.89 8.75 -0.76
CA SER A 51 -11.46 9.26 0.50
C SER A 51 -10.79 10.57 0.93
N TYR A 52 -9.46 10.64 0.92
CA TYR A 52 -8.71 11.85 1.25
C TYR A 52 -9.15 13.02 0.37
N THR A 53 -9.20 12.82 -0.95
CA THR A 53 -9.58 13.86 -1.92
C THR A 53 -11.01 14.35 -1.70
N LYS A 54 -11.95 13.43 -1.42
CA LYS A 54 -13.33 13.80 -1.08
C LYS A 54 -13.40 14.63 0.21
N ASN A 55 -12.65 14.23 1.24
CA ASN A 55 -12.66 14.89 2.55
C ASN A 55 -12.05 16.30 2.50
N ILE A 56 -10.92 16.50 1.82
CA ILE A 56 -10.35 17.85 1.66
C ILE A 56 -11.24 18.76 0.80
N LYS A 57 -11.91 18.20 -0.22
CA LYS A 57 -12.82 18.96 -1.08
C LYS A 57 -14.06 19.40 -0.29
N ARG A 58 -14.67 18.49 0.48
CA ARG A 58 -15.81 18.78 1.36
C ARG A 58 -15.45 19.86 2.39
N MET A 59 -14.34 19.68 3.10
CA MET A 59 -13.85 20.62 4.09
C MET A 59 -13.61 22.01 3.48
N SER A 60 -12.89 22.07 2.36
CA SER A 60 -12.60 23.36 1.69
C SER A 60 -13.87 24.04 1.18
N GLN A 61 -14.83 23.29 0.65
CA GLN A 61 -16.11 23.85 0.21
C GLN A 61 -16.90 24.45 1.37
N GLN A 62 -17.05 23.70 2.46
CA GLN A 62 -17.74 24.16 3.66
C GLN A 62 -17.11 25.44 4.23
N VAL A 63 -15.78 25.47 4.37
CA VAL A 63 -15.07 26.65 4.89
C VAL A 63 -15.25 27.85 3.96
N ARG A 64 -15.18 27.66 2.64
CA ARG A 64 -15.42 28.75 1.68
C ARG A 64 -16.84 29.29 1.80
N ASP A 65 -17.82 28.43 2.02
CA ASP A 65 -19.22 28.84 2.18
C ASP A 65 -19.45 29.58 3.50
N ASP A 66 -18.81 29.15 4.59
CA ASP A 66 -18.87 29.85 5.88
C ASP A 66 -18.17 31.23 5.83
N VAL A 67 -17.06 31.36 5.09
CA VAL A 67 -16.40 32.65 4.84
C VAL A 67 -17.31 33.57 4.01
N LYS A 68 -17.90 33.06 2.92
CA LYS A 68 -18.83 33.84 2.08
C LYS A 68 -20.07 34.29 2.82
N ALA A 69 -20.57 33.45 3.74
CA ALA A 69 -21.70 33.77 4.60
C ALA A 69 -21.34 34.73 5.75
N GLY A 70 -20.07 35.14 5.87
CA GLY A 70 -19.60 36.03 6.94
C GLY A 70 -19.59 35.40 8.32
N LYS A 71 -19.72 34.07 8.44
CA LYS A 71 -19.71 33.37 9.74
C LYS A 71 -18.32 33.31 10.36
N ILE A 72 -17.30 33.29 9.50
CA ILE A 72 -15.87 33.32 9.86
C ILE A 72 -15.12 34.23 8.90
N THR A 73 -14.00 34.78 9.35
CA THR A 73 -13.10 35.55 8.49
C THR A 73 -12.29 34.64 7.56
N ALA A 74 -11.76 35.20 6.46
CA ALA A 74 -10.90 34.46 5.56
C ALA A 74 -9.63 33.93 6.27
N GLN A 75 -9.08 34.70 7.20
CA GLN A 75 -7.92 34.29 8.01
C GLN A 75 -8.24 33.09 8.91
N GLU A 76 -9.37 33.12 9.62
CA GLU A 76 -9.84 31.98 10.44
C GLU A 76 -10.07 30.75 9.57
N GLY A 77 -10.70 30.92 8.41
CA GLY A 77 -10.91 29.85 7.44
C GLY A 77 -9.61 29.22 6.95
N VAL A 78 -8.56 30.03 6.70
CA VAL A 78 -7.23 29.52 6.33
C VAL A 78 -6.61 28.70 7.45
N LYS A 79 -6.62 29.23 8.69
CA LYS A 79 -6.06 28.53 9.85
C LYS A 79 -6.76 27.19 10.05
N PHE A 80 -8.09 27.18 10.05
CA PHE A 80 -8.89 25.97 10.18
C PHE A 80 -8.61 24.97 9.04
N SER A 81 -8.63 25.44 7.79
CA SER A 81 -8.38 24.58 6.62
C SER A 81 -6.99 23.94 6.65
N HIS A 82 -5.98 24.70 7.07
CA HIS A 82 -4.61 24.23 7.22
C HIS A 82 -4.51 23.11 8.26
N GLU A 83 -5.00 23.36 9.47
CA GLU A 83 -4.98 22.40 10.57
C GLU A 83 -5.76 21.13 10.20
N MET A 84 -6.98 21.30 9.68
CA MET A 84 -7.86 20.20 9.32
C MET A 84 -7.30 19.38 8.17
N ARG A 85 -6.73 20.01 7.14
CA ARG A 85 -6.09 19.30 6.02
C ARG A 85 -4.91 18.44 6.49
N ASN A 86 -4.11 18.94 7.43
CA ASN A 86 -3.00 18.18 8.00
C ASN A 86 -3.50 16.99 8.82
N LYS A 87 -4.54 17.18 9.65
CA LYS A 87 -5.20 16.08 10.38
C LYS A 87 -5.77 15.03 9.43
N ILE A 88 -6.57 15.43 8.44
CA ILE A 88 -7.11 14.53 7.40
C ILE A 88 -5.98 13.74 6.73
N MET A 89 -4.89 14.41 6.36
CA MET A 89 -3.74 13.73 5.73
C MET A 89 -3.12 12.66 6.64
N MET A 90 -2.90 12.98 7.92
CA MET A 90 -2.31 12.04 8.87
C MET A 90 -3.23 10.87 9.18
N GLU A 91 -4.54 11.11 9.32
CA GLU A 91 -5.51 10.03 9.53
C GLU A 91 -5.55 9.04 8.35
N HIS A 92 -5.51 9.52 7.11
CA HIS A 92 -5.48 8.62 5.95
C HIS A 92 -4.17 7.83 5.83
N ARG A 93 -3.05 8.41 6.30
CA ARG A 93 -1.75 7.74 6.29
C ARG A 93 -1.67 6.54 7.22
N LYS A 94 -2.46 6.51 8.31
CA LYS A 94 -2.54 5.35 9.23
C LYS A 94 -3.04 4.08 8.54
N PHE A 95 -3.85 4.23 7.49
CA PHE A 95 -4.44 3.12 6.76
C PHE A 95 -3.73 2.82 5.44
N THR A 96 -2.80 3.70 5.01
CA THR A 96 -2.05 3.52 3.75
C THR A 96 -1.08 2.35 3.89
N SER A 97 -0.91 1.56 2.84
CA SER A 97 0.06 0.45 2.81
C SER A 97 1.48 0.91 3.19
N ALA A 98 2.31 0.00 3.69
CA ALA A 98 3.66 0.32 4.12
C ALA A 98 4.52 0.92 2.99
N GLN A 99 4.47 0.33 1.79
CA GLN A 99 5.16 0.86 0.62
C GLN A 99 4.56 2.19 0.14
N GLY A 100 3.24 2.34 0.15
CA GLY A 100 2.57 3.59 -0.22
C GLY A 100 2.93 4.72 0.75
N LEU A 101 2.98 4.41 2.05
CA LEU A 101 3.38 5.31 3.11
C LEU A 101 4.82 5.80 2.92
N ALA A 102 5.74 4.89 2.62
CA ALA A 102 7.14 5.23 2.38
C ALA A 102 7.31 6.14 1.16
N VAL A 103 6.55 5.92 0.08
CA VAL A 103 6.53 6.79 -1.12
C VAL A 103 6.03 8.20 -0.78
N VAL A 104 4.95 8.33 0.00
CA VAL A 104 4.39 9.66 0.33
C VAL A 104 5.23 10.39 1.38
N GLN A 105 5.90 9.68 2.30
CA GLN A 105 6.81 10.25 3.28
C GLN A 105 8.08 10.80 2.63
N LYS A 106 8.63 10.08 1.63
CA LYS A 106 9.73 10.61 0.80
C LYS A 106 9.39 11.96 0.15
N LYS A 107 8.12 12.18 -0.22
CA LYS A 107 7.69 13.47 -0.76
C LYS A 107 7.57 14.54 0.32
N LYS A 108 6.97 14.19 1.47
CA LYS A 108 6.89 15.03 2.66
C LYS A 108 6.49 14.19 3.89
N ASN A 109 7.22 14.35 4.99
CA ASN A 109 6.89 13.68 6.24
C ASN A 109 5.62 14.25 6.87
N GLU A 110 5.41 15.57 6.80
CA GLU A 110 4.24 16.24 7.38
C GLU A 110 3.74 17.40 6.51
N GLY A 111 2.69 18.09 6.99
CA GLY A 111 2.18 19.30 6.36
C GLY A 111 3.18 20.45 6.49
N LYS A 112 3.16 21.40 5.53
CA LYS A 112 3.91 22.66 5.71
C LYS A 112 3.32 23.42 6.90
N GLY A 113 4.12 24.16 7.65
CA GLY A 113 3.63 25.07 8.69
C GLY A 113 2.76 26.19 8.12
N LEU A 114 1.89 26.77 8.96
CA LEU A 114 0.97 27.83 8.54
C LEU A 114 1.71 29.08 8.04
N LYS A 115 2.73 29.53 8.78
CA LYS A 115 3.57 30.67 8.38
C LYS A 115 4.23 30.43 7.02
N THR A 116 4.87 29.26 6.85
CA THR A 116 5.49 28.87 5.59
C THR A 116 4.49 28.84 4.42
N LEU A 117 3.24 28.43 4.69
CA LEU A 117 2.19 28.45 3.67
C LEU A 117 1.78 29.87 3.29
N LEU A 118 1.59 30.76 4.27
CA LEU A 118 1.26 32.16 4.06
C LEU A 118 2.35 32.87 3.27
N ASP A 119 3.61 32.74 3.68
CA ASP A 119 4.77 33.32 3.00
C ASP A 119 4.89 32.81 1.56
N MET A 120 4.66 31.52 1.33
CA MET A 120 4.70 30.93 -0.02
C MET A 120 3.65 31.50 -0.96
N TYR A 121 2.42 31.69 -0.50
CA TYR A 121 1.37 32.28 -1.32
C TYR A 121 1.57 33.78 -1.49
N SER A 122 2.06 34.47 -0.46
CA SER A 122 2.44 35.87 -0.52
C SER A 122 3.51 36.13 -1.57
N GLU A 123 4.59 35.34 -1.55
CA GLU A 123 5.68 35.44 -2.51
C GLU A 123 5.18 35.15 -3.93
N ASN A 124 4.41 34.08 -4.13
CA ASN A 124 3.90 33.71 -5.45
C ASN A 124 2.95 34.76 -6.06
N LEU A 125 2.16 35.46 -5.24
CA LEU A 125 1.17 36.42 -5.71
C LEU A 125 1.70 37.86 -5.78
N PHE A 126 2.62 38.23 -4.89
CA PHE A 126 3.02 39.62 -4.68
C PHE A 126 4.54 39.84 -4.61
N GLN A 127 5.36 38.77 -4.62
CA GLN A 127 6.83 38.82 -4.48
C GLN A 127 7.27 39.55 -3.20
N LYS A 128 6.53 39.33 -2.11
CA LYS A 128 6.72 39.94 -0.79
C LYS A 128 6.47 38.89 0.29
N GLY A 129 7.08 39.08 1.46
CA GLY A 129 6.73 38.32 2.67
C GLY A 129 5.31 38.64 3.15
N TYR A 130 4.66 37.67 3.80
CA TYR A 130 3.26 37.82 4.20
C TYR A 130 3.04 38.99 5.18
N ASP A 131 4.01 39.22 6.07
CA ASP A 131 3.92 40.25 7.11
C ASP A 131 4.04 41.69 6.56
N SER A 132 4.57 41.87 5.34
CA SER A 132 4.69 43.18 4.69
C SER A 132 3.52 43.52 3.75
N LEU A 133 2.54 42.62 3.65
CA LEU A 133 1.34 42.84 2.83
C LEU A 133 0.36 43.81 3.50
N SER A 134 -0.33 44.59 2.67
CA SER A 134 -1.53 45.32 3.07
C SER A 134 -2.69 44.36 3.38
N GLU A 135 -3.71 44.81 4.11
CA GLU A 135 -4.87 43.98 4.45
C GLU A 135 -5.63 43.47 3.22
N VAL A 136 -5.66 44.24 2.13
CA VAL A 136 -6.26 43.81 0.86
C VAL A 136 -5.45 42.70 0.21
N GLU A 137 -4.11 42.80 0.22
CA GLU A 137 -3.21 41.75 -0.29
C GLU A 137 -3.29 40.49 0.58
N LYS A 138 -3.33 40.61 1.92
CA LYS A 138 -3.50 39.47 2.84
C LYS A 138 -4.82 38.74 2.58
N ASN A 139 -5.92 39.45 2.40
CA ASN A 139 -7.20 38.84 2.07
C ASN A 139 -7.13 38.05 0.76
N LYS A 140 -6.46 38.58 -0.29
CA LYS A 140 -6.23 37.83 -1.54
C LYS A 140 -5.42 36.56 -1.31
N VAL A 141 -4.36 36.61 -0.49
CA VAL A 141 -3.59 35.42 -0.09
C VAL A 141 -4.51 34.40 0.60
N HIS A 142 -5.36 34.84 1.53
CA HIS A 142 -6.25 33.93 2.25
C HIS A 142 -7.23 33.22 1.33
N TYR A 143 -7.87 33.95 0.42
CA TYR A 143 -8.78 33.36 -0.57
C TYR A 143 -8.07 32.36 -1.49
N ALA A 144 -6.85 32.67 -1.95
CA ALA A 144 -6.06 31.75 -2.75
C ALA A 144 -5.71 30.46 -2.00
N ILE A 145 -5.36 30.57 -0.71
CA ILE A 145 -5.10 29.39 0.14
C ILE A 145 -6.39 28.58 0.36
N LEU A 146 -7.51 29.22 0.66
CA LEU A 146 -8.82 28.56 0.84
C LEU A 146 -9.24 27.77 -0.40
N GLU A 147 -9.08 28.36 -1.58
CA GLU A 147 -9.34 27.69 -2.85
C GLU A 147 -8.39 26.51 -3.08
N SER A 148 -7.12 26.68 -2.76
CA SER A 148 -6.14 25.60 -2.89
C SER A 148 -6.32 24.46 -1.90
N SER A 149 -6.93 24.73 -0.74
CA SER A 149 -7.09 23.78 0.37
C SER A 149 -7.97 22.58 0.00
N GLY A 150 -8.81 22.69 -1.03
CA GLY A 150 -9.58 21.57 -1.59
C GLY A 150 -8.89 20.83 -2.73
N ARG A 151 -7.78 21.37 -3.28
CA ARG A 151 -7.08 20.77 -4.40
C ARG A 151 -6.13 19.67 -3.96
N ASP A 152 -6.13 18.58 -4.71
CA ASP A 152 -5.25 17.43 -4.51
C ASP A 152 -4.03 17.51 -5.45
N ASN A 153 -3.05 16.61 -5.29
CA ASN A 153 -1.95 16.51 -6.23
C ASN A 153 -2.34 15.57 -7.38
N ALA A 154 -2.56 16.14 -8.57
CA ALA A 154 -3.03 15.41 -9.75
C ALA A 154 -2.12 14.24 -10.16
N LYS A 155 -0.78 14.38 -10.01
CA LYS A 155 0.17 13.31 -10.35
C LYS A 155 -0.02 12.11 -9.42
N PHE A 156 -0.12 12.34 -8.10
CA PHE A 156 -0.35 11.27 -7.14
C PHE A 156 -1.72 10.61 -7.33
N THR A 157 -2.78 11.40 -7.52
CA THR A 157 -4.13 10.87 -7.71
C THR A 157 -4.28 10.09 -9.01
N THR A 158 -3.64 10.54 -10.09
CA THR A 158 -3.62 9.78 -11.36
C THR A 158 -2.79 8.51 -11.20
N GLY A 159 -1.66 8.58 -10.50
CA GLY A 159 -0.82 7.43 -10.17
C GLY A 159 -1.60 6.35 -9.42
N THR A 160 -2.30 6.70 -8.34
CA THR A 160 -3.09 5.73 -7.56
C THR A 160 -4.24 5.14 -8.38
N LYS A 161 -4.88 5.91 -9.26
CA LYS A 161 -5.91 5.38 -10.18
C LYS A 161 -5.34 4.36 -11.17
N LYS A 162 -4.14 4.60 -11.71
CA LYS A 162 -3.45 3.62 -12.55
C LYS A 162 -3.09 2.37 -11.75
N MET A 163 -2.59 2.54 -10.53
CA MET A 163 -2.28 1.43 -9.62
C MET A 163 -3.52 0.62 -9.24
N LEU A 164 -4.69 1.25 -9.09
CA LEU A 164 -5.96 0.54 -8.89
C LEU A 164 -6.27 -0.40 -10.07
N ILE A 165 -6.11 0.09 -11.31
CA ILE A 165 -6.34 -0.74 -12.51
C ILE A 165 -5.33 -1.89 -12.55
N MET A 166 -4.05 -1.59 -12.32
CA MET A 166 -2.99 -2.61 -12.29
C MET A 166 -3.22 -3.64 -11.17
N GLY A 167 -3.65 -3.21 -9.99
CA GLY A 167 -3.96 -4.11 -8.88
C GLY A 167 -5.17 -4.99 -9.18
N LYS A 168 -6.23 -4.45 -9.78
CA LYS A 168 -7.37 -5.26 -10.24
C LYS A 168 -6.95 -6.30 -11.28
N LEU A 169 -6.13 -5.90 -12.25
CA LEU A 169 -5.58 -6.82 -13.24
C LEU A 169 -4.68 -7.87 -12.60
N GLY A 170 -3.82 -7.49 -11.65
CA GLY A 170 -2.96 -8.40 -10.91
C GLY A 170 -3.75 -9.46 -10.17
N VAL A 171 -4.82 -9.09 -9.47
CA VAL A 171 -5.73 -10.05 -8.81
C VAL A 171 -6.33 -11.04 -9.82
N LEU A 172 -6.80 -10.56 -10.97
CA LEU A 172 -7.39 -11.43 -12.00
C LEU A 172 -6.36 -12.40 -12.59
N VAL A 173 -5.14 -11.92 -12.87
CA VAL A 173 -4.06 -12.74 -13.39
C VAL A 173 -3.65 -13.80 -12.37
N THR A 174 -3.47 -13.43 -11.10
CA THR A 174 -3.17 -14.41 -10.04
C THR A 174 -4.28 -15.44 -9.89
N ALA A 175 -5.55 -15.03 -9.93
CA ALA A 175 -6.68 -15.96 -9.86
C ALA A 175 -6.71 -16.92 -11.07
N ALA A 176 -6.40 -16.43 -12.27
CA ALA A 176 -6.32 -17.26 -13.47
C ALA A 176 -5.17 -18.27 -13.38
N LEU A 177 -4.00 -17.85 -12.90
CA LEU A 177 -2.85 -18.73 -12.69
C LEU A 177 -3.15 -19.80 -11.63
N ALA A 178 -3.72 -19.42 -10.49
CA ALA A 178 -4.13 -20.37 -9.46
C ALA A 178 -5.16 -21.38 -9.98
N THR A 179 -6.14 -20.93 -10.77
CA THR A 179 -7.13 -21.81 -11.39
C THR A 179 -6.46 -22.78 -12.38
N TYR A 180 -5.53 -22.30 -13.20
CA TYR A 180 -4.77 -23.14 -14.12
C TYR A 180 -3.95 -24.21 -13.40
N GLN A 181 -3.29 -23.85 -12.29
CA GLN A 181 -2.53 -24.78 -11.45
C GLN A 181 -3.44 -25.84 -10.84
N ILE A 182 -4.61 -25.46 -10.32
CA ILE A 182 -5.61 -26.40 -9.76
C ILE A 182 -6.17 -27.34 -10.84
N LEU A 183 -6.49 -26.83 -12.03
CA LEU A 183 -7.11 -27.64 -13.09
C LEU A 183 -6.17 -28.71 -13.67
N ASN A 184 -4.87 -28.39 -13.72
CA ASN A 184 -3.84 -29.31 -14.22
C ASN A 184 -3.23 -30.19 -13.13
N ALA A 185 -3.63 -30.03 -11.87
CA ALA A 185 -3.15 -30.87 -10.79
C ALA A 185 -3.81 -32.25 -10.81
N ASP A 186 -3.01 -33.27 -10.47
CA ASP A 186 -3.49 -34.65 -10.35
C ASP A 186 -4.54 -34.79 -9.23
N ASN A 187 -4.33 -34.10 -8.09
CA ASN A 187 -5.29 -33.99 -6.99
C ASN A 187 -5.76 -32.53 -6.84
N LYS A 188 -6.89 -32.21 -7.50
CA LYS A 188 -7.43 -30.84 -7.56
C LYS A 188 -7.85 -30.28 -6.19
N PRO A 189 -8.56 -31.02 -5.31
CA PRO A 189 -8.89 -30.52 -3.97
C PRO A 189 -7.66 -30.21 -3.12
N LYS A 190 -6.62 -31.07 -3.16
CA LYS A 190 -5.35 -30.86 -2.46
C LYS A 190 -4.64 -29.60 -2.97
N GLU A 191 -4.56 -29.42 -4.28
CA GLU A 191 -3.94 -28.22 -4.87
C GLU A 191 -4.77 -26.96 -4.59
N ALA A 192 -6.10 -27.04 -4.57
CA ALA A 192 -6.95 -25.91 -4.20
C ALA A 192 -6.72 -25.46 -2.74
N ALA A 193 -6.62 -26.40 -1.80
CA ALA A 193 -6.28 -26.10 -0.40
C ALA A 193 -4.89 -25.46 -0.29
N ARG A 194 -3.91 -26.01 -1.03
CA ARG A 194 -2.54 -25.49 -1.06
C ARG A 194 -2.45 -24.06 -1.60
N GLN A 195 -3.11 -23.78 -2.72
CA GLN A 195 -3.20 -22.42 -3.29
C GLN A 195 -3.91 -21.46 -2.31
N GLY A 196 -4.94 -21.94 -1.62
CA GLY A 196 -5.61 -21.19 -0.55
C GLY A 196 -4.67 -20.82 0.59
N ILE A 197 -3.80 -21.75 1.02
CA ILE A 197 -2.78 -21.51 2.05
C ILE A 197 -1.71 -20.55 1.54
N ILE A 198 -1.20 -20.69 0.31
CA ILE A 198 -0.15 -19.82 -0.24
C ILE A 198 -0.66 -18.37 -0.38
N VAL A 199 -1.85 -18.20 -0.96
CA VAL A 199 -2.51 -16.91 -1.09
C VAL A 199 -2.84 -16.31 0.28
N GLY A 200 -3.38 -17.12 1.20
CA GLY A 200 -3.74 -16.71 2.55
C GLY A 200 -2.53 -16.33 3.42
N ALA A 201 -1.47 -17.14 3.39
CA ALA A 201 -0.23 -16.91 4.12
C ALA A 201 0.54 -15.70 3.58
N GLY A 202 0.55 -15.48 2.25
CA GLY A 202 1.09 -14.26 1.64
C GLY A 202 0.35 -13.01 2.08
N ALA A 203 -0.97 -13.10 2.23
CA ALA A 203 -1.80 -11.99 2.73
C ALA A 203 -1.50 -11.67 4.21
N VAL A 204 -1.40 -12.68 5.08
CA VAL A 204 -1.14 -12.52 6.52
C VAL A 204 0.31 -12.13 6.81
N GLY A 205 1.29 -12.75 6.14
CA GLY A 205 2.71 -12.42 6.26
C GLY A 205 3.02 -10.98 5.85
N GLY A 206 2.36 -10.48 4.81
CA GLY A 206 2.49 -9.08 4.37
C GLY A 206 1.94 -8.05 5.38
N ILE A 207 0.89 -8.40 6.14
CA ILE A 207 0.33 -7.53 7.19
C ILE A 207 1.31 -7.38 8.36
N LEU A 208 1.88 -8.51 8.82
CA LEU A 208 2.87 -8.51 9.91
C LEU A 208 4.16 -7.80 9.49
N ALA A 209 4.61 -8.00 8.25
CA ALA A 209 5.76 -7.28 7.70
C ALA A 209 5.52 -5.76 7.64
N GLY A 210 4.31 -5.34 7.24
CA GLY A 210 3.93 -3.93 7.17
C GLY A 210 4.00 -3.18 8.52
N MET A 211 3.76 -3.88 9.63
CA MET A 211 3.90 -3.33 10.99
C MET A 211 5.36 -3.19 11.43
N GLY A 212 6.26 -4.06 10.95
CA GLY A 212 7.70 -4.02 11.24
C GLY A 212 8.48 -2.97 10.44
N VAL A 213 7.95 -2.51 9.30
CA VAL A 213 8.61 -1.54 8.41
C VAL A 213 8.96 -0.23 9.13
N SER A 214 8.08 0.30 9.98
CA SER A 214 8.34 1.55 10.69
C SER A 214 9.48 1.44 11.71
N ALA A 215 9.66 0.25 12.31
CA ALA A 215 10.74 -0.01 13.27
C ALA A 215 12.09 -0.25 12.57
N LEU A 216 12.09 -0.87 11.39
CA LEU A 216 13.32 -1.25 10.67
C LEU A 216 13.81 -0.20 9.66
N CYS A 217 12.89 0.44 8.94
CA CYS A 217 13.22 1.24 7.75
C CYS A 217 13.10 2.76 7.95
N GLY A 218 12.56 3.20 9.09
CA GLY A 218 12.34 4.63 9.37
C GLY A 218 11.33 5.32 8.45
N PRO A 219 10.90 6.54 8.81
CA PRO A 219 9.89 7.28 8.06
C PRO A 219 10.50 7.93 6.81
N GLY A 220 10.51 7.20 5.68
CA GLY A 220 10.86 7.76 4.37
C GLY A 220 11.83 6.96 3.50
N ALA A 221 12.18 5.72 3.87
CA ALA A 221 13.01 4.84 3.05
C ALA A 221 12.16 3.86 2.22
N PRO A 222 11.71 4.23 0.99
CA PRO A 222 10.82 3.38 0.19
C PRO A 222 11.45 2.05 -0.20
N ILE A 223 12.76 2.03 -0.48
CA ILE A 223 13.46 0.80 -0.89
C ILE A 223 13.48 -0.20 0.28
N CYS A 224 13.82 0.26 1.48
CA CYS A 224 13.83 -0.59 2.67
C CYS A 224 12.41 -1.09 2.99
N ALA A 225 11.40 -0.23 2.96
CA ALA A 225 10.02 -0.61 3.21
C ALA A 225 9.53 -1.70 2.25
N ILE A 226 9.81 -1.53 0.95
CA ILE A 226 9.50 -2.53 -0.07
C ILE A 226 10.26 -3.83 0.17
N ALA A 227 11.56 -3.75 0.49
CA ALA A 227 12.38 -4.92 0.77
C ALA A 227 11.89 -5.70 2.01
N VAL A 228 11.49 -5.02 3.08
CA VAL A 228 10.96 -5.67 4.29
C VAL A 228 9.60 -6.31 4.03
N VAL A 229 8.70 -5.65 3.30
CA VAL A 229 7.42 -6.26 2.90
C VAL A 229 7.66 -7.48 2.03
N LEU A 230 8.56 -7.40 1.05
CA LEU A 230 8.93 -8.54 0.21
C LEU A 230 9.55 -9.67 1.05
N ALA A 231 10.54 -9.38 1.89
CA ALA A 231 11.20 -10.37 2.74
C ALA A 231 10.22 -11.04 3.71
N GLY A 232 9.34 -10.26 4.33
CA GLY A 232 8.30 -10.80 5.22
C GLY A 232 7.24 -11.60 4.48
N THR A 233 6.91 -11.25 3.24
CA THR A 233 5.99 -12.05 2.42
C THR A 233 6.65 -13.35 1.93
N ILE A 234 7.93 -13.31 1.55
CA ILE A 234 8.72 -14.50 1.21
C ILE A 234 8.82 -15.41 2.44
N ALA A 235 9.21 -14.88 3.60
CA ALA A 235 9.31 -15.65 4.83
C ALA A 235 7.95 -16.22 5.27
N GLY A 236 6.88 -15.42 5.19
CA GLY A 236 5.52 -15.84 5.50
C GLY A 236 5.01 -16.92 4.55
N GLY A 237 5.32 -16.83 3.26
CA GLY A 237 4.99 -17.87 2.30
C GLY A 237 5.84 -19.14 2.48
N VAL A 238 7.13 -19.02 2.83
CA VAL A 238 7.99 -20.19 3.15
C VAL A 238 7.43 -20.92 4.38
N ALA A 239 7.01 -20.17 5.39
CA ALA A 239 6.35 -20.72 6.58
C ALA A 239 4.97 -21.33 6.24
N GLY A 240 4.17 -20.64 5.43
CA GLY A 240 2.87 -21.14 4.97
C GLY A 240 2.98 -22.42 4.15
N GLU A 241 4.00 -22.53 3.30
CA GLU A 241 4.29 -23.75 2.56
C GLU A 241 4.84 -24.86 3.47
N ALA A 242 5.68 -24.54 4.45
CA ALA A 242 6.12 -25.51 5.45
C ALA A 242 4.90 -26.11 6.18
N VAL A 243 3.93 -25.26 6.55
CA VAL A 243 2.66 -25.69 7.12
C VAL A 243 1.85 -26.52 6.11
N ALA A 244 1.73 -26.08 4.85
CA ALA A 244 1.03 -26.84 3.82
C ALA A 244 1.66 -28.23 3.61
N SER A 245 2.99 -28.32 3.61
CA SER A 245 3.74 -29.58 3.47
C SER A 245 3.62 -30.48 4.70
N SER A 246 3.50 -29.93 5.90
CA SER A 246 3.24 -30.75 7.10
C SER A 246 1.82 -31.28 7.15
N LEU A 247 0.88 -30.60 6.48
CA LEU A 247 -0.51 -31.02 6.37
C LEU A 247 -0.74 -31.85 5.11
N ASP A 248 0.30 -32.28 4.38
CA ASP A 248 0.14 -32.89 3.06
C ASP A 248 -0.62 -34.23 3.11
N GLU A 249 -0.29 -35.07 4.11
CA GLU A 249 -1.01 -36.34 4.40
C GLU A 249 -2.42 -36.07 4.92
N GLU A 250 -2.60 -35.09 5.82
CA GLU A 250 -3.92 -34.74 6.35
C GLU A 250 -4.84 -34.16 5.25
N LEU A 251 -4.30 -33.34 4.35
CA LEU A 251 -5.00 -32.80 3.20
C LEU A 251 -5.42 -33.92 2.23
N GLU A 252 -4.58 -34.93 2.04
CA GLU A 252 -4.88 -36.09 1.21
C GLU A 252 -5.99 -36.96 1.83
N GLU A 253 -5.95 -37.20 3.13
CA GLU A 253 -7.01 -37.89 3.87
C GLU A 253 -8.33 -37.09 3.83
N LEU A 254 -8.27 -35.76 4.00
CA LEU A 254 -9.44 -34.88 3.88
C LEU A 254 -10.06 -34.89 2.48
N THR A 255 -9.31 -35.22 1.43
CA THR A 255 -9.88 -35.40 0.08
C THR A 255 -10.70 -36.69 -0.07
N HIS A 256 -10.48 -37.67 0.80
CA HIS A 256 -11.22 -38.94 0.81
C HIS A 256 -12.51 -38.87 1.64
N TRP A 257 -12.62 -37.88 2.52
CA TRP A 257 -13.85 -37.61 3.26
C TRP A 257 -14.76 -36.78 2.35
N ASP A 258 -15.87 -37.37 1.88
CA ASP A 258 -16.90 -36.70 1.07
C ASP A 258 -17.57 -35.55 1.86
N ILE A 259 -16.89 -34.42 1.97
CA ILE A 259 -17.44 -33.18 2.52
C ILE A 259 -17.44 -32.10 1.43
N PHE A 260 -17.98 -32.42 0.26
CA PHE A 260 -18.64 -31.51 -0.69
C PHE A 260 -19.61 -32.29 -1.58
#